data_AF-A0A7S1DH37-F1
#
_entry.id   AF-A0A7S1DH37-F1
#
_cell.length_a   1.000
_cell.length_b   1.000
_cell.length_c   1.000
_cell.angle_alpha   90.00
_cell.angle_beta   90.00
_cell.angle_gamma   90.00
#
_symmetry.space_group_name_H-M   'P 1'
#
loop_
_entity.id
_entity.type
_entity.pdbx_description
1 polymer ?
#
loop_
_entity_poly.entity_id
_entity_poly.type
_entity_poly.pdbx_seq_one_letter_code
_entity_poly.pdbx_strand_id
1 'polypeptide(L)'
;AVMGETDVDLADAAHTSELASGRFTGRQSAERLLKNLTRRWQVGDISNLQYLMHLNTLAGRSYNDFTQYPVFPWVLKDYSSPTLDLSSPASFRDLSKPMGAQDEGRAAEYRKRFNNWLDPDPDNP
;
A
#
# COMPACT_ATOMS: atom_id res chain seq x y z
N ALA A 1 14.74 -20.39 -32.77
CA ALA A 1 15.66 -20.22 -31.62
C ALA A 1 14.99 -19.24 -30.67
N VAL A 2 14.68 -19.70 -29.46
CA VAL A 2 13.95 -18.97 -28.42
C VAL A 2 14.84 -17.81 -27.96
N MET A 3 14.41 -16.57 -28.20
CA MET A 3 15.07 -15.38 -27.67
C MET A 3 14.81 -15.33 -26.17
N GLY A 4 15.90 -15.42 -25.41
CA GLY A 4 15.90 -15.54 -23.95
C GLY A 4 15.09 -14.44 -23.28
N GLU A 5 14.21 -14.88 -22.37
CA GLU A 5 13.72 -14.06 -21.27
C GLU A 5 14.94 -13.55 -20.52
N THR A 6 15.16 -12.23 -20.57
CA THR A 6 16.16 -11.58 -19.74
C THR A 6 15.59 -11.55 -18.33
N ASP A 7 16.21 -12.29 -17.43
CA ASP A 7 16.03 -12.15 -16.00
C ASP A 7 16.27 -10.67 -15.64
N VAL A 8 15.20 -9.96 -15.29
CA VAL A 8 15.27 -8.60 -14.76
C VAL A 8 15.81 -8.73 -13.35
N ASP A 9 17.11 -8.51 -13.21
CA ASP A 9 17.83 -8.53 -11.94
C ASP A 9 17.40 -7.31 -11.09
N LEU A 10 16.30 -7.51 -10.36
CA LEU A 10 15.52 -6.50 -9.64
C LEU A 10 16.07 -6.30 -8.21
N ALA A 11 17.37 -6.02 -8.08
CA ALA A 11 18.05 -5.98 -6.78
C ALA A 11 18.67 -4.62 -6.41
N ASP A 12 18.43 -3.54 -7.18
CA ASP A 12 19.05 -2.25 -6.89
C ASP A 12 18.04 -1.15 -6.54
N ALA A 13 18.18 -0.58 -5.33
CA ALA A 13 17.32 0.47 -4.78
C ALA A 13 17.39 1.80 -5.57
N ALA A 14 18.40 1.94 -6.43
CA ALA A 14 18.52 3.07 -7.35
C ALA A 14 17.51 3.01 -8.52
N HIS A 15 17.11 1.82 -8.99
CA HIS A 15 16.20 1.66 -10.14
C HIS A 15 14.72 1.80 -9.78
N THR A 16 14.34 1.69 -8.51
CA THR A 16 12.97 2.04 -8.07
C THR A 16 12.61 3.50 -8.33
N SER A 17 13.60 4.39 -8.44
CA SER A 17 13.40 5.80 -8.82
C SER A 17 13.08 5.96 -10.32
N GLU A 18 13.60 5.10 -11.20
CA GLU A 18 13.31 5.16 -12.64
C GLU A 18 11.93 4.60 -12.99
N LEU A 19 11.50 3.55 -12.27
CA LEU A 19 10.13 3.01 -12.38
C LEU A 19 9.06 4.02 -11.93
N ALA A 20 9.41 4.96 -11.04
CA ALA A 20 8.54 6.06 -10.63
C ALA A 20 8.36 7.15 -11.72
N SER A 21 9.11 7.11 -12.83
CA SER A 21 9.08 8.13 -13.89
C SER A 21 8.11 7.85 -15.06
N GLY A 22 7.22 6.86 -14.93
CA GLY A 22 6.01 6.82 -15.75
C GLY A 22 6.17 6.26 -17.16
N ARG A 23 6.61 5.00 -17.31
CA ARG A 23 6.41 4.23 -18.55
C ARG A 23 6.09 2.76 -18.26
N PHE A 24 4.85 2.47 -17.87
CA PHE A 24 4.29 1.13 -18.05
C PHE A 24 3.08 1.22 -18.99
N THR A 25 3.35 0.98 -20.26
CA THR A 25 2.36 0.98 -21.33
C THR A 25 1.55 -0.33 -21.28
N GLY A 26 0.30 -0.27 -20.81
CA GLY A 26 -0.71 -1.32 -20.95
C GLY A 26 -1.31 -1.88 -19.65
N ARG A 27 -2.64 -1.92 -19.55
CA ARG A 27 -3.35 -2.51 -18.38
C ARG A 27 -3.05 -4.01 -18.20
N GLN A 28 -2.96 -4.75 -19.31
CA GLN A 28 -2.68 -6.20 -19.28
C GLN A 28 -1.24 -6.53 -18.84
N SER A 29 -0.27 -5.66 -19.10
CA SER A 29 1.12 -5.86 -18.66
C SER A 29 1.26 -5.61 -17.16
N ALA A 30 0.54 -4.62 -16.61
CA ALA A 30 0.51 -4.35 -15.17
C ALA A 30 -0.06 -5.51 -14.34
N GLU A 31 -1.14 -6.16 -14.81
CA GLU A 31 -1.73 -7.32 -14.11
C GLU A 31 -0.78 -8.52 -14.03
N ARG A 32 -0.05 -8.80 -15.13
CA ARG A 32 0.95 -9.88 -15.15
C ARG A 32 2.12 -9.58 -14.22
N LEU A 33 2.61 -8.34 -14.24
CA LEU A 33 3.66 -7.88 -13.34
C LEU A 33 3.23 -8.01 -11.88
N LEU A 34 2.01 -7.55 -11.54
CA LEU A 34 1.47 -7.66 -10.19
C LEU A 34 1.44 -9.13 -9.72
N LYS A 35 0.96 -10.06 -10.55
CA LYS A 35 0.95 -11.49 -10.23
C LYS A 35 2.35 -12.04 -9.93
N ASN A 36 3.35 -11.67 -10.73
CA ASN A 36 4.73 -12.08 -10.50
C ASN A 36 5.28 -11.52 -9.18
N LEU A 37 5.07 -10.23 -8.93
CA LEU A 37 5.51 -9.57 -7.70
C LEU A 37 4.84 -10.16 -6.45
N THR A 38 3.54 -10.44 -6.50
CA THR A 38 2.82 -11.08 -5.40
C THR A 38 3.40 -12.46 -5.12
N ARG A 39 3.71 -13.26 -6.15
CA ARG A 39 4.33 -14.58 -5.96
C ARG A 39 5.70 -14.46 -5.30
N ARG A 40 6.57 -13.55 -5.79
CA ARG A 40 7.89 -13.30 -5.21
C ARG A 40 7.81 -12.87 -3.75
N TRP A 41 6.85 -12.00 -3.42
CA TRP A 41 6.61 -11.58 -2.04
C TRP A 41 6.15 -12.74 -1.15
N GLN A 42 5.22 -13.56 -1.63
CA GLN A 42 4.70 -14.72 -0.88
C GLN A 42 5.77 -15.77 -0.55
N VAL A 43 6.74 -15.98 -1.44
CA VAL A 43 7.86 -16.92 -1.20
C VAL A 43 9.02 -16.28 -0.42
N GLY A 44 8.99 -14.95 -0.20
CA GLY A 44 10.03 -14.22 0.53
C GLY A 44 11.19 -13.70 -0.32
N ASP A 45 11.12 -13.80 -1.66
CA ASP A 45 12.15 -13.29 -2.58
C ASP A 45 12.25 -11.75 -2.54
N ILE A 46 11.17 -11.07 -2.16
CA ILE A 46 11.15 -9.62 -1.95
C ILE A 46 10.53 -9.31 -0.58
N SER A 47 11.08 -8.28 0.08
CA SER A 47 10.61 -7.81 1.38
C SER A 47 9.25 -7.13 1.31
N ASN A 48 8.58 -7.02 2.46
CA ASN A 48 7.34 -6.25 2.59
C ASN A 48 7.48 -4.81 2.07
N LEU A 49 8.62 -4.15 2.34
CA LEU A 49 8.89 -2.79 1.89
C LEU A 49 8.94 -2.71 0.36
N GLN A 50 9.69 -3.62 -0.28
CA GLN A 50 9.79 -3.67 -1.75
C GLN A 50 8.44 -3.95 -2.40
N TYR A 51 7.68 -4.90 -1.85
CA TYR A 51 6.35 -5.21 -2.37
C TYR A 51 5.40 -4.01 -2.27
N LEU A 52 5.37 -3.32 -1.12
CA LEU A 52 4.57 -2.10 -0.94
C LEU A 52 5.04 -0.96 -1.86
N MET A 53 6.34 -0.83 -2.11
CA MET A 53 6.88 0.13 -3.07
C MET A 53 6.35 -0.16 -4.48
N HIS A 54 6.41 -1.41 -4.93
CA HIS A 54 5.87 -1.78 -6.24
C HIS A 54 4.36 -1.55 -6.34
N LEU A 55 3.59 -1.85 -5.29
CA LEU A 55 2.16 -1.56 -5.25
C LEU A 55 1.87 -0.05 -5.40
N ASN A 56 2.65 0.80 -4.72
CA ASN A 56 2.52 2.25 -4.83
C ASN A 56 2.82 2.72 -6.26
N THR A 57 3.91 2.25 -6.88
CA THR A 57 4.26 2.59 -8.27
C THR A 57 3.18 2.15 -9.25
N LEU A 58 2.67 0.92 -9.12
CA LEU A 58 1.59 0.40 -9.99
C LEU A 58 0.27 1.18 -9.82
N ALA A 59 0.04 1.75 -8.64
CA ALA A 59 -1.10 2.64 -8.38
C ALA A 59 -0.89 4.08 -8.89
N GLY A 60 0.24 4.38 -9.56
CA GLY A 60 0.56 5.69 -10.10
C GLY A 60 1.18 6.67 -9.10
N ARG A 61 1.57 6.19 -7.90
CA ARG A 61 2.18 7.06 -6.88
C ARG A 61 3.67 7.28 -7.16
N SER A 62 4.14 8.49 -6.87
CA SER A 62 5.54 8.87 -7.10
C SER A 62 6.04 9.84 -6.03
N TYR A 63 7.36 9.94 -5.89
CA TYR A 63 8.00 10.92 -5.00
C TYR A 63 7.95 12.36 -5.54
N ASN A 64 7.54 12.54 -6.79
CA ASN A 64 7.58 13.82 -7.49
C ASN A 64 6.29 14.64 -7.31
N ASP A 65 5.20 14.02 -6.86
CA ASP A 65 3.92 14.68 -6.61
C ASP A 65 3.48 14.44 -5.17
N PHE A 66 3.44 15.51 -4.37
CA PHE A 66 3.01 15.47 -2.98
C PHE A 66 1.55 15.01 -2.80
N THR A 67 0.69 15.23 -3.80
CA THR A 67 -0.72 14.82 -3.73
C THR A 67 -0.90 13.31 -3.95
N GLN A 68 0.08 12.66 -4.58
CA GLN A 68 0.07 11.23 -4.92
C GLN A 68 1.32 10.51 -4.37
N TYR A 69 1.80 10.92 -3.21
CA TYR A 69 2.97 10.33 -2.57
C TYR A 69 2.73 8.85 -2.19
N PRO A 70 3.77 8.00 -2.18
CA PRO A 70 3.65 6.62 -1.70
C PRO A 70 3.07 6.53 -0.29
N VAL A 71 2.14 5.58 -0.09
CA VAL A 71 1.46 5.37 1.20
C VAL A 71 1.97 4.09 1.84
N PHE A 72 2.22 4.18 3.15
CA PHE A 72 2.61 3.05 3.99
C PHE A 72 1.70 2.95 5.21
N PRO A 73 1.40 1.73 5.67
CA PRO A 73 0.63 1.54 6.89
C PRO A 73 1.47 1.88 8.12
N TRP A 74 0.82 2.47 9.12
CA TRP A 74 1.36 2.47 10.48
C TRP A 74 1.35 1.03 11.01
N VAL A 75 2.52 0.53 11.40
CA VAL A 75 2.68 -0.87 11.85
C VAL A 75 2.63 -0.96 13.37
N LEU A 76 3.34 -0.09 14.06
CA LEU A 76 3.38 -0.07 15.52
C LEU A 76 2.25 0.78 16.09
N LYS A 77 1.72 0.32 17.22
CA LYS A 77 0.69 0.99 18.02
C LYS A 77 1.26 1.55 19.33
N ASP A 78 2.23 0.86 19.94
CA ASP A 78 2.81 1.29 21.21
C ASP A 78 4.02 2.22 20.99
N TYR A 79 3.83 3.48 21.37
CA TYR A 79 4.87 4.51 21.41
C TYR A 79 5.04 5.09 22.82
N SER A 80 4.38 4.50 23.81
CA SER A 80 4.35 5.00 25.19
C SER A 80 5.21 4.17 26.14
N SER A 81 5.37 2.89 25.86
CA SER A 81 6.20 2.01 26.68
C SER A 81 7.68 2.39 26.57
N PRO A 82 8.44 2.31 27.67
CA PRO A 82 9.88 2.56 27.65
C PRO A 82 10.66 1.50 26.84
N THR A 83 10.06 0.33 26.62
CA THR A 83 10.64 -0.75 25.81
C THR A 83 9.53 -1.34 24.94
N LEU A 84 9.82 -1.46 23.65
CA LEU A 84 8.88 -2.01 22.67
C LEU A 84 9.06 -3.52 22.56
N ASP A 85 8.03 -4.27 22.95
CA ASP A 85 8.00 -5.72 22.78
C ASP A 85 7.41 -6.12 21.43
N LEU A 86 8.26 -6.58 20.51
CA LEU A 86 7.84 -7.03 19.17
C LEU A 86 7.24 -8.44 19.14
N SER A 87 7.25 -9.16 20.26
CA SER A 87 6.58 -10.46 20.38
C SER A 87 5.11 -10.33 20.78
N SER A 88 4.75 -9.20 21.40
CA SER A 88 3.38 -8.91 21.82
C SER A 88 2.52 -8.41 20.66
N PRO A 89 1.39 -9.07 20.35
CA PRO A 89 0.43 -8.57 19.35
C PRO A 89 -0.13 -7.18 19.67
N ALA A 90 -0.13 -6.79 20.96
CA ALA A 90 -0.64 -5.48 21.40
C ALA A 90 0.23 -4.30 20.92
N SER A 91 1.50 -4.56 20.61
CA SER A 91 2.44 -3.57 20.07
C SER A 91 2.16 -3.21 18.62
N PHE A 92 1.36 -4.01 17.92
CA PHE A 92 1.06 -3.84 16.50
C PHE A 92 -0.35 -3.31 16.27
N ARG A 93 -0.50 -2.59 15.17
CA ARG A 93 -1.79 -2.13 14.68
C ARG A 93 -2.54 -3.28 14.02
N ASP A 94 -3.87 -3.30 14.18
CA ASP A 94 -4.73 -4.17 13.38
C ASP A 94 -4.78 -3.65 11.93
N LEU A 95 -4.04 -4.33 11.05
CA LEU A 95 -3.94 -3.99 9.62
C LEU A 95 -5.22 -4.28 8.83
N SER A 96 -6.15 -5.07 9.37
CA SER A 96 -7.44 -5.35 8.73
C SER A 96 -8.41 -4.16 8.78
N LYS A 97 -8.15 -3.21 9.69
CA LYS A 97 -8.96 -2.01 9.89
C LYS A 97 -8.27 -0.78 9.30
N PRO A 98 -8.99 0.23 8.79
CA PRO A 98 -8.39 1.52 8.46
C PRO A 98 -7.94 2.28 9.71
N MET A 99 -7.16 3.35 9.55
CA MET A 99 -6.69 4.17 10.68
C MET A 99 -7.85 4.74 11.51
N GLY A 100 -8.90 5.23 10.85
CA GLY A 100 -10.08 5.78 11.53
C GLY A 100 -10.82 4.79 12.44
N ALA A 101 -10.70 3.49 12.17
CA ALA A 101 -11.43 2.43 12.87
C ALA A 101 -10.56 1.61 13.85
N GLN A 102 -9.36 2.09 14.19
CA GLN A 102 -8.52 1.45 15.20
C GLN A 102 -9.14 1.49 16.60
N ASP A 103 -9.85 2.58 16.90
CA ASP A 103 -10.63 2.75 18.12
C ASP A 103 -12.11 2.49 17.84
N GLU A 104 -12.77 1.70 18.69
CA GLU A 104 -14.15 1.30 18.47
C GLU A 104 -15.14 2.46 18.64
N GLY A 105 -14.88 3.38 19.57
CA GLY A 105 -15.69 4.58 19.79
C GLY A 105 -15.67 5.48 18.56
N ARG A 106 -14.48 5.77 18.05
CA ARG A 106 -14.29 6.54 16.81
C ARG A 106 -14.88 5.83 15.59
N ALA A 107 -14.74 4.50 15.50
CA ALA A 107 -15.35 3.72 14.43
C ALA A 107 -16.89 3.82 14.44
N ALA A 108 -17.51 3.76 15.62
CA ALA A 108 -18.95 3.90 15.77
C ALA A 108 -19.44 5.30 15.36
N GLU A 109 -18.67 6.34 15.70
CA GLU A 109 -18.95 7.71 15.28
C GLU A 109 -18.93 7.86 13.75
N TYR A 110 -17.89 7.34 13.08
CA TYR A 110 -17.81 7.39 11.61
C TYR A 110 -18.96 6.65 10.94
N ARG A 111 -19.35 5.47 11.46
CA ARG A 111 -20.52 4.74 10.96
C ARG A 111 -21.81 5.54 11.15
N LYS A 112 -22.01 6.18 12.30
CA LYS A 112 -23.18 7.03 12.57
C LYS A 112 -23.23 8.21 11.60
N ARG A 113 -22.11 8.89 11.38
CA ARG A 113 -22.02 10.02 10.43
C ARG A 113 -22.35 9.59 9.00
N PHE A 114 -21.83 8.44 8.56
CA PHE A 114 -22.14 7.87 7.24
C PHE A 114 -23.63 7.53 7.10
N ASN A 115 -24.23 6.87 8.09
CA ASN A 115 -25.66 6.52 8.04
C ASN A 115 -26.60 7.73 8.10
N ASN A 116 -26.17 8.80 8.76
CA ASN A 116 -26.91 10.06 8.85
C ASN A 116 -26.65 10.99 7.65
N TRP A 117 -25.78 10.60 6.72
CA TRP A 117 -25.53 11.36 5.51
C TRP A 117 -26.72 11.17 4.57
N LEU A 118 -27.56 12.20 4.46
CA LEU A 118 -28.51 12.33 3.36
C LEU A 118 -27.70 12.88 2.18
N ASP A 119 -27.62 12.13 1.08
CA ASP A 119 -27.04 12.67 -0.14
C ASP A 119 -27.83 13.94 -0.51
N PRO A 120 -27.16 15.07 -0.81
CA PRO A 120 -27.86 16.26 -1.27
C PRO A 120 -28.63 15.89 -2.54
N ASP A 121 -29.96 16.08 -2.49
CA ASP A 121 -30.84 15.81 -3.60
C ASP A 121 -30.42 16.70 -4.79
N PRO A 122 -29.97 16.14 -5.93
CA PRO A 122 -29.56 16.95 -7.07
C PRO A 122 -30.70 17.81 -7.63
N ASP A 123 -31.96 17.51 -7.29
CA ASP A 123 -33.15 18.23 -7.77
C ASP A 123 -33.71 19.24 -6.75
N ASN A 124 -33.10 19.40 -5.56
CA ASN A 124 -33.51 20.42 -4.59
C ASN A 124 -32.27 21.11 -3.96
N PRO A 125 -31.76 22.21 -4.56
CA PRO A 125 -30.56 22.91 -4.14
C PRO A 125 -30.66 23.58 -2.76
#